data_AF-A0A7K4I7M5-F1
#
_entry.id   AF-A0A7K4I7M5-F1
#
_cell.length_a   1.000
_cell.length_b   1.000
_cell.length_c   1.000
_cell.angle_alpha   90.00
_cell.angle_beta   90.00
_cell.angle_gamma   90.00
#
_symmetry.space_group_name_H-M   'P 1'
#
loop_
_entity.id
_entity.type
_entity.pdbx_description
1 polymer ?
#
loop_
_entity_poly.entity_id
_entity_poly.type
_entity_poly.pdbx_seq_one_letter_code
_entity_poly.pdbx_strand_id
1 'polypeptide(L)'
;MLHLDGFLTEIRTFYSLKEIREFVEVELNQYRLLYEDYSQWLGSLLRNPESAKNQDWTKKTAELQRVLKTGGRKGTKKEEKKTGISTEWVQFKDVLLCAENLGEAEMLFEATEELRNKIDKLEKAKNSLIDLERYGLGKDLLFVTYIHDGIPEKIVFKPKKDSEVTEKFEFVADFSIAKEAS
;
A
#
# COMPACT_ATOMS: atom_id res chain seq x y z
N MET A 1 17.33 -10.37 3.94
CA MET A 1 16.37 -10.47 5.06
C MET A 1 15.75 -9.09 5.23
N LEU A 2 14.56 -8.88 4.68
CA LEU A 2 13.86 -7.59 4.77
C LEU A 2 13.26 -7.49 6.18
N HIS A 3 13.67 -6.47 6.95
CA HIS A 3 13.15 -6.21 8.28
C HIS A 3 11.80 -5.52 8.12
N LEU A 4 10.70 -6.25 8.29
CA LEU A 4 9.34 -5.70 8.37
C LEU A 4 9.11 -5.18 9.80
N ASP A 5 9.88 -4.17 10.22
CA ASP A 5 9.61 -3.44 11.46
C ASP A 5 8.58 -2.34 11.17
N GLY A 6 7.32 -2.75 10.96
CA GLY A 6 6.20 -1.84 10.72
C GLY A 6 4.98 -2.29 11.49
N PHE A 7 4.61 -1.55 12.54
CA PHE A 7 3.28 -1.71 13.14
C PHE A 7 2.22 -1.42 12.06
N LEU A 8 1.17 -2.25 11.95
CA LEU A 8 0.03 -1.98 11.06
C LEU A 8 -0.65 -0.64 11.37
N THR A 9 -0.47 -0.11 12.58
CA THR A 9 -1.00 1.21 12.93
C THR A 9 -0.05 1.87 13.91
N GLU A 10 0.43 3.06 13.58
CA GLU A 10 1.29 3.85 14.46
C GLU A 10 0.97 5.35 14.37
N ILE A 11 1.30 6.07 15.45
CA ILE A 11 1.33 7.53 15.47
C ILE A 11 2.78 7.93 15.65
N ARG A 12 3.34 8.65 14.67
CA ARG A 12 4.73 9.08 14.66
C ARG A 12 4.82 10.59 14.56
N THR A 13 5.75 11.20 15.30
CA THR A 13 6.04 12.63 15.18
C THR A 13 7.25 12.84 14.29
N PHE A 14 7.11 13.74 13.32
CA PHE A 14 8.18 14.18 12.42
C PHE A 14 8.43 15.68 12.61
N TYR A 15 9.65 16.13 12.31
CA TYR A 15 10.06 17.54 12.47
C TYR A 15 10.03 18.31 11.15
N SER A 16 9.75 17.63 10.04
CA SER A 16 9.60 18.21 8.70
C SER A 16 8.75 17.33 7.78
N LEU A 17 8.13 17.93 6.77
CA LEU A 17 7.49 17.19 5.66
C LEU A 17 8.50 16.33 4.88
N LYS A 18 9.76 16.77 4.83
CA LYS A 18 10.87 16.03 4.22
C LYS A 18 11.07 14.68 4.89
N GLU A 19 11.07 14.61 6.22
CA GLU A 19 11.21 13.34 6.94
C GLU A 19 10.03 12.39 6.67
N ILE A 20 8.80 12.89 6.58
CA ILE A 20 7.64 12.06 6.21
C ILE A 20 7.82 11.50 4.79
N ARG A 21 8.30 12.32 3.85
CA ARG A 21 8.57 11.87 2.49
C ARG A 21 9.67 10.82 2.44
N GLU A 22 10.77 11.02 3.16
CA GLU A 22 11.86 10.04 3.26
C GLU A 22 11.36 8.72 3.85
N PHE A 23 10.52 8.77 4.87
CA PHE A 23 9.82 7.59 5.40
C PHE A 23 9.00 6.88 4.31
N VAL A 24 8.14 7.60 3.58
CA VAL A 24 7.32 7.03 2.49
C VAL A 24 8.19 6.44 1.37
N GLU A 25 9.34 7.05 1.06
CA GLU A 25 10.28 6.53 0.07
C GLU A 25 10.93 5.22 0.49
N VAL A 26 11.29 5.08 1.77
CA VAL A 26 11.80 3.82 2.32
C VAL A 26 10.73 2.73 2.22
N GLU A 27 9.50 3.00 2.66
CA GLU A 27 8.37 2.06 2.56
C GLU A 27 8.10 1.66 1.10
N LEU A 28 8.05 2.63 0.17
CA LEU A 28 7.87 2.37 -1.26
C LEU A 28 8.91 1.41 -1.81
N ASN A 29 10.18 1.61 -1.47
CA ASN A 29 11.27 0.78 -1.95
C ASN A 29 11.14 -0.65 -1.42
N GLN A 30 10.76 -0.83 -0.15
CA GLN A 30 10.54 -2.15 0.45
C GLN A 30 9.38 -2.89 -0.22
N TYR A 31 8.22 -2.24 -0.40
CA TYR A 31 7.08 -2.86 -1.07
C TYR A 31 7.35 -3.18 -2.54
N ARG A 32 8.13 -2.34 -3.24
CA ARG A 32 8.55 -2.63 -4.63
C ARG A 32 9.46 -3.84 -4.73
N LEU A 33 10.40 -4.01 -3.78
CA LEU A 33 11.25 -5.20 -3.72
C LEU A 33 10.41 -6.46 -3.50
N LEU A 34 9.50 -6.45 -2.52
CA LEU A 34 8.59 -7.57 -2.27
C LEU A 34 7.68 -7.88 -3.46
N TYR A 35 7.14 -6.84 -4.10
CA TYR A 35 6.31 -6.99 -5.28
C TYR A 35 7.07 -7.67 -6.42
N GLU A 36 8.32 -7.26 -6.67
CA GLU A 36 9.16 -7.87 -7.69
C GLU A 36 9.48 -9.33 -7.36
N ASP A 37 9.90 -9.63 -6.12
CA ASP A 37 10.21 -10.98 -5.66
C ASP A 37 9.01 -11.92 -5.85
N TYR A 38 7.82 -11.50 -5.43
CA TYR A 38 6.60 -12.32 -5.55
C TYR A 38 6.11 -12.41 -6.99
N SER A 39 6.25 -11.35 -7.78
CA SER A 39 5.90 -11.38 -9.21
C SER A 39 6.82 -12.34 -9.99
N GLN A 40 8.11 -12.37 -9.67
CA GLN A 40 9.07 -13.29 -10.25
C GLN A 40 8.80 -14.73 -9.84
N TRP A 41 8.49 -14.96 -8.57
CA TRP A 41 8.09 -16.28 -8.07
C TRP A 41 6.82 -16.77 -8.78
N LEU A 42 5.76 -15.96 -8.80
CA LEU A 42 4.52 -16.27 -9.50
C LEU A 42 4.78 -16.56 -10.99
N GLY A 43 5.56 -15.71 -11.66
CA GLY A 43 5.91 -15.90 -13.06
C GLY A 43 6.63 -17.22 -13.32
N SER A 44 7.55 -17.61 -12.44
CA SER A 44 8.29 -18.87 -12.53
C SER A 44 7.37 -20.08 -12.33
N LEU A 45 6.46 -19.98 -11.35
CA LEU A 45 5.47 -21.01 -11.07
C LEU A 45 4.52 -21.22 -12.27
N LEU A 46 4.00 -20.13 -12.85
CA LEU A 46 3.09 -20.17 -14.00
C LEU A 46 3.73 -20.71 -15.29
N ARG A 47 5.06 -20.61 -15.43
CA ARG A 47 5.81 -21.09 -16.60
C ARG A 47 6.37 -22.50 -16.41
N ASN A 48 6.17 -23.14 -15.25
CA ASN A 48 6.73 -24.45 -14.98
C ASN A 48 6.07 -25.53 -15.88
N PRO A 49 6.82 -26.20 -16.78
CA PRO A 49 6.26 -27.19 -17.70
C PRO A 49 5.69 -28.44 -17.02
N GLU A 50 6.08 -28.75 -15.78
CA GLU A 50 5.52 -29.91 -15.04
C GLU A 50 4.06 -29.69 -14.65
N SER A 51 3.67 -28.42 -14.47
CA SER A 51 2.30 -28.03 -14.11
C SER A 51 1.32 -28.03 -15.30
N ALA A 52 1.83 -27.95 -16.54
CA ALA A 52 1.03 -27.91 -17.77
C ALA A 52 0.34 -29.24 -18.15
N LYS A 53 0.65 -30.34 -17.44
CA LYS A 53 0.00 -31.65 -17.62
C LYS A 53 -1.41 -31.72 -17.02
N ASN A 54 -1.79 -30.75 -16.19
CA ASN A 54 -3.11 -30.67 -15.59
C ASN A 54 -3.98 -29.67 -16.39
N GLN A 55 -5.07 -30.16 -17.00
CA GLN A 55 -5.98 -29.33 -17.79
C GLN A 55 -6.62 -28.20 -16.97
N ASP A 56 -6.85 -28.41 -15.67
CA ASP A 56 -7.41 -27.41 -14.77
C ASP A 56 -6.39 -26.33 -14.41
N TRP A 57 -5.11 -26.70 -14.26
CA TRP A 57 -4.03 -25.73 -14.09
C TRP A 57 -3.97 -24.76 -15.28
N THR A 58 -4.02 -25.27 -16.51
CA THR A 58 -3.88 -24.44 -17.72
C THR A 58 -5.03 -23.44 -17.88
N LYS A 59 -6.27 -23.85 -17.58
CA LYS A 59 -7.44 -22.94 -17.65
C LYS A 59 -7.37 -21.84 -16.59
N LYS A 60 -7.06 -22.23 -15.36
CA LYS A 60 -7.07 -21.35 -14.19
C LYS A 60 -5.90 -20.36 -14.21
N THR A 61 -4.70 -20.80 -14.61
CA THR A 61 -3.55 -19.90 -14.79
C THR A 61 -3.74 -18.91 -15.94
N ALA A 62 -4.43 -19.30 -17.02
CA ALA A 62 -4.78 -18.37 -18.09
C ALA A 62 -5.72 -17.26 -17.60
N GLU A 63 -6.64 -17.56 -16.69
CA GLU A 63 -7.49 -16.57 -16.04
C GLU A 63 -6.69 -15.61 -15.16
N LEU A 64 -5.78 -16.11 -14.31
CA LEU A 64 -4.86 -15.27 -13.51
C LEU A 64 -4.03 -14.32 -14.39
N GLN A 65 -3.44 -14.85 -15.46
CA GLN A 65 -2.65 -14.04 -16.40
C GLN A 65 -3.49 -12.96 -17.07
N ARG A 66 -4.77 -13.23 -17.35
CA ARG A 66 -5.66 -12.23 -17.92
C ARG A 66 -5.90 -11.09 -16.94
N VAL A 67 -6.20 -11.41 -15.68
CA VAL A 67 -6.46 -10.41 -14.64
C VAL A 67 -5.24 -9.52 -14.41
N LEU A 68 -4.04 -10.11 -14.30
CA LEU A 68 -2.77 -9.37 -14.20
C LEU A 68 -2.57 -8.39 -15.36
N LYS A 69 -2.81 -8.82 -16.60
CA LYS A 69 -2.63 -7.98 -17.80
C LYS A 69 -3.64 -6.85 -17.89
N THR A 70 -4.86 -7.05 -17.41
CA THR A 70 -5.92 -6.04 -17.48
C THR A 70 -5.90 -5.00 -16.37
N GLY A 71 -5.00 -5.12 -15.38
CA GLY A 71 -4.86 -4.17 -14.28
C GLY A 71 -6.20 -3.91 -13.58
N GLY A 72 -6.63 -4.88 -12.76
CA GLY A 72 -7.92 -4.96 -12.06
C GLY A 72 -8.69 -3.65 -11.93
N ARG A 73 -9.49 -3.29 -12.95
CA ARG A 73 -10.38 -2.12 -12.94
C ARG A 73 -11.82 -2.55 -12.71
N LYS A 74 -12.31 -2.20 -11.51
CA LYS A 74 -13.69 -2.04 -11.01
C LYS A 74 -14.51 -3.29 -10.60
N GLY A 75 -14.98 -3.22 -9.34
CA GLY A 75 -16.15 -3.97 -8.86
C GLY A 75 -16.47 -3.80 -7.37
N THR A 76 -16.76 -2.58 -6.88
CA THR A 76 -17.37 -2.39 -5.55
C THR A 76 -18.84 -2.82 -5.60
N LYS A 77 -19.17 -4.01 -5.08
CA LYS A 77 -20.46 -4.34 -4.44
C LYS A 77 -20.40 -5.67 -3.70
N LYS A 78 -20.69 -5.57 -2.41
CA LYS A 78 -21.01 -6.60 -1.43
C LYS A 78 -21.73 -7.83 -2.03
N GLU A 79 -21.00 -8.92 -2.17
CA GLU A 79 -21.48 -10.31 -2.05
C GLU A 79 -20.24 -11.18 -1.90
N GLU A 80 -20.17 -12.00 -0.85
CA GLU A 80 -19.20 -13.07 -0.65
C GLU A 80 -19.38 -14.16 -1.72
N LYS A 81 -19.18 -13.80 -2.99
CA LYS A 81 -19.11 -14.73 -4.10
C LYS A 81 -17.68 -14.73 -4.58
N LYS A 82 -16.94 -15.71 -4.07
CA LYS A 82 -15.79 -16.39 -4.67
C LYS A 82 -15.49 -15.90 -6.10
N THR A 83 -14.84 -14.75 -6.22
CA THR A 83 -14.15 -14.34 -7.45
C THR A 83 -12.75 -14.89 -7.32
N GLY A 84 -12.57 -16.11 -7.80
CA GLY A 84 -11.28 -16.77 -7.76
C GLY A 84 -11.50 -18.25 -7.91
N ILE A 85 -11.17 -18.76 -9.09
CA ILE A 85 -10.43 -20.02 -9.27
C ILE A 85 -10.43 -20.85 -7.98
N SER A 86 -11.32 -21.85 -7.88
CA SER A 86 -11.43 -22.61 -6.63
C SER A 86 -10.29 -23.62 -6.54
N THR A 87 -9.21 -23.30 -5.83
CA THR A 87 -8.39 -24.32 -5.17
C THR A 87 -9.09 -24.83 -3.93
N GLU A 88 -8.89 -26.11 -3.56
CA GLU A 88 -9.45 -26.72 -2.36
C GLU A 88 -8.70 -26.24 -1.10
N TRP A 89 -8.91 -24.99 -0.71
CA TRP A 89 -8.47 -24.49 0.58
C TRP A 89 -9.27 -25.15 1.70
N VAL A 90 -8.59 -25.79 2.65
CA VAL A 90 -9.19 -26.41 3.83
C VAL A 90 -8.97 -25.50 5.03
N GLN A 91 -10.05 -25.07 5.66
CA GLN A 91 -9.97 -24.28 6.88
C GLN A 91 -9.56 -25.15 8.08
N PHE A 92 -8.47 -24.76 8.75
CA PHE A 92 -8.01 -25.31 10.02
C PHE A 92 -7.93 -24.19 11.05
N LYS A 93 -8.96 -24.11 11.91
CA LYS A 93 -9.14 -22.98 12.85
C LYS A 93 -9.07 -21.64 12.10
N ASP A 94 -8.08 -20.82 12.43
CA ASP A 94 -7.87 -19.47 11.87
C ASP A 94 -6.91 -19.45 10.67
N VAL A 95 -6.52 -20.62 10.12
CA VAL A 95 -5.57 -20.75 9.00
C VAL A 95 -6.21 -21.56 7.86
N LEU A 96 -5.89 -21.19 6.62
CA LEU A 96 -6.26 -21.96 5.43
C LEU A 96 -5.07 -22.82 4.98
N LEU A 97 -5.32 -24.08 4.67
CA LEU A 97 -4.32 -25.04 4.20
C LEU A 97 -4.60 -25.42 2.75
N CYS A 98 -3.54 -25.50 1.94
CA CYS A 98 -3.58 -26.03 0.58
C CYS A 98 -2.31 -26.85 0.31
N ALA A 99 -2.44 -27.96 -0.40
CA ALA A 99 -1.33 -28.83 -0.79
C ALA A 99 -1.03 -28.77 -2.30
N GLU A 100 -1.74 -27.94 -3.05
CA GLU A 100 -1.59 -27.81 -4.50
C GLU A 100 -0.83 -26.55 -4.90
N ASN A 101 -0.03 -26.66 -5.97
CA ASN A 101 0.66 -25.52 -6.60
C ASN A 101 -0.30 -24.39 -7.00
N LEU A 102 -1.58 -24.69 -7.21
CA LEU A 102 -2.58 -23.69 -7.57
C LEU A 102 -2.90 -22.77 -6.40
N GLY A 103 -2.90 -23.28 -5.17
CA GLY A 103 -3.06 -22.45 -3.98
C GLY A 103 -1.85 -21.55 -3.75
N GLU A 104 -0.65 -22.03 -4.05
CA GLU A 104 0.56 -21.19 -4.03
C GLU A 104 0.46 -20.04 -5.07
N ALA A 105 -0.01 -20.34 -6.28
CA ALA A 105 -0.22 -19.32 -7.32
C ALA A 105 -1.30 -18.30 -6.95
N GLU A 106 -2.41 -18.75 -6.35
CA GLU A 106 -3.48 -17.88 -5.84
C GLU A 106 -2.97 -16.94 -4.75
N MET A 107 -2.29 -17.48 -3.75
CA MET A 107 -1.71 -16.69 -2.65
C MET A 107 -0.73 -15.63 -3.17
N LEU A 108 0.15 -16.00 -4.10
CA LEU A 108 1.09 -15.06 -4.72
C LEU A 108 0.36 -14.00 -5.54
N PHE A 109 -0.67 -14.37 -6.28
CA PHE A 109 -1.47 -13.42 -7.05
C PHE A 109 -2.16 -12.40 -6.13
N GLU A 110 -2.84 -12.86 -5.08
CA GLU A 110 -3.49 -11.99 -4.09
C GLU A 110 -2.47 -11.04 -3.45
N ALA A 111 -1.33 -11.57 -2.98
CA ALA A 111 -0.26 -10.76 -2.40
C ALA A 111 0.28 -9.72 -3.38
N THR A 112 0.50 -10.07 -4.66
CA THR A 112 0.98 -9.10 -5.67
C THR A 112 -0.04 -8.00 -5.96
N GLU A 113 -1.34 -8.30 -5.99
CA GLU A 113 -2.38 -7.29 -6.17
C GLU A 113 -2.48 -6.35 -4.95
N GLU A 114 -2.38 -6.89 -3.73
CA GLU A 114 -2.33 -6.10 -2.51
C GLU A 114 -1.11 -5.18 -2.47
N LEU A 115 0.08 -5.71 -2.78
CA LEU A 115 1.31 -4.93 -2.86
C LEU A 115 1.24 -3.84 -3.93
N ARG A 116 0.67 -4.13 -5.11
CA ARG A 116 0.46 -3.11 -6.16
C ARG A 116 -0.44 -1.98 -5.65
N ASN A 117 -1.58 -2.33 -5.05
CA ASN A 117 -2.49 -1.34 -4.47
C ASN A 117 -1.83 -0.52 -3.37
N LYS A 118 -0.91 -1.13 -2.61
CA LYS A 118 -0.13 -0.46 -1.57
C LYS A 118 0.83 0.57 -2.15
N ILE A 119 1.61 0.17 -3.15
CA ILE A 119 2.54 1.03 -3.88
C ILE A 119 1.79 2.22 -4.45
N ASP A 120 0.64 2.00 -5.12
CA ASP A 120 -0.18 3.08 -5.68
C ASP A 120 -0.63 4.11 -4.63
N LYS A 121 -1.01 3.65 -3.42
CA LYS A 121 -1.41 4.54 -2.33
C LYS A 121 -0.23 5.33 -1.78
N LEU A 122 0.94 4.69 -1.60
CA LEU A 122 2.14 5.36 -1.13
C LEU A 122 2.66 6.39 -2.13
N GLU A 123 2.59 6.11 -3.44
CA GLU A 123 2.93 7.08 -4.48
C GLU A 123 2.01 8.30 -4.45
N LYS A 124 0.71 8.09 -4.27
CA LYS A 124 -0.24 9.19 -4.08
C LYS A 124 0.08 10.02 -2.84
N ALA A 125 0.34 9.37 -1.70
CA ALA A 125 0.69 10.05 -0.45
C ALA A 125 1.99 10.87 -0.61
N LYS A 126 3.01 10.29 -1.24
CA LYS A 126 4.26 10.99 -1.57
C LYS A 126 4.02 12.23 -2.40
N ASN A 127 3.22 12.13 -3.47
CA ASN A 127 2.92 13.27 -4.34
C ASN A 127 2.14 14.36 -3.58
N SER A 128 1.16 13.99 -2.75
CA SER A 128 0.43 14.94 -1.90
C SER A 128 1.36 15.65 -0.91
N LEU A 129 2.37 14.98 -0.35
CA LEU A 129 3.37 15.59 0.53
C LEU A 129 4.28 16.58 -0.22
N ILE A 130 4.65 16.26 -1.47
CA ILE A 130 5.43 17.17 -2.34
C ILE A 130 4.61 18.43 -2.64
N ASP A 131 3.33 18.28 -2.96
CA ASP A 131 2.46 19.42 -3.21
C ASP A 131 2.25 20.25 -1.94
N LEU A 132 2.05 19.60 -0.78
CA LEU A 132 1.95 20.28 0.51
C LEU A 132 3.21 21.08 0.87
N GLU A 133 4.40 20.57 0.54
CA GLU A 133 5.66 21.28 0.75
C GLU A 133 5.75 22.55 -0.12
N ARG A 134 5.20 22.52 -1.35
CA ARG A 134 5.14 23.69 -2.25
C ARG A 134 4.20 24.78 -1.76
N TYR A 135 3.13 24.42 -1.03
CA TYR A 135 2.23 25.39 -0.41
C TYR A 135 2.90 26.19 0.72
N GLY A 136 4.01 25.68 1.28
CA GLY A 136 4.80 26.41 2.28
C GLY A 136 4.11 26.47 3.64
N LEU A 137 4.20 25.39 4.41
CA LEU A 137 3.88 25.42 5.83
C LEU A 137 5.10 25.95 6.59
N GLY A 138 4.92 26.91 7.50
CA GLY A 138 6.01 27.55 8.25
C GLY A 138 6.98 26.56 8.91
N LYS A 139 8.21 27.02 9.22
CA LYS A 139 9.34 26.15 9.62
C LYS A 139 9.28 25.61 11.06
N ASP A 140 8.36 26.14 11.87
CA ASP A 140 8.26 25.85 13.31
C ASP A 140 7.10 24.92 13.67
N LEU A 141 6.87 23.91 12.82
CA LEU A 141 5.82 22.91 13.01
C LEU A 141 6.40 21.52 13.30
N LEU A 142 5.74 20.81 14.20
CA LEU A 142 5.79 19.37 14.39
C LEU A 142 4.63 18.73 13.63
N PHE A 143 4.90 17.57 13.05
CA PHE A 143 3.94 16.83 12.23
C PHE A 143 3.64 15.51 12.93
N VAL A 144 2.48 15.46 13.60
CA VAL A 144 2.00 14.23 14.23
C VAL A 144 1.20 13.47 13.20
N THR A 145 1.77 12.37 12.71
CA THR A 145 1.26 11.62 11.57
C THR A 145 0.67 10.29 12.04
N TYR A 146 -0.56 10.03 11.63
CA TYR A 146 -1.21 8.73 11.75
C TYR A 146 -0.84 7.90 10.52
N ILE A 147 -0.17 6.78 10.76
CA ILE A 147 0.32 5.86 9.75
C ILE A 147 -0.47 4.56 9.89
N HIS A 148 -1.16 4.16 8.83
CA HIS A 148 -1.92 2.93 8.77
C HIS A 148 -1.36 2.05 7.66
N ASP A 149 -0.93 0.86 8.06
CA ASP A 149 -0.19 -0.11 7.27
C ASP A 149 1.05 0.53 6.61
N GLY A 150 1.77 1.44 7.25
CA GLY A 150 2.90 2.16 6.63
C GLY A 150 2.50 3.32 5.69
N ILE A 151 1.22 3.59 5.47
CA ILE A 151 0.75 4.77 4.70
C ILE A 151 0.43 5.92 5.67
N PRO A 152 1.00 7.12 5.50
CA PRO A 152 0.55 8.30 6.23
C PRO A 152 -0.82 8.76 5.71
N GLU A 153 -1.86 8.62 6.52
CA GLU A 153 -3.23 8.97 6.13
C GLU A 153 -3.71 10.31 6.69
N LYS A 154 -3.18 10.73 7.85
CA LYS A 154 -3.59 11.96 8.53
C LYS A 154 -2.38 12.64 9.17
N ILE A 155 -2.33 13.96 9.11
CA ILE A 155 -1.25 14.77 9.70
C ILE A 155 -1.89 15.89 10.53
N VAL A 156 -1.46 16.03 11.77
CA VAL A 156 -1.78 17.14 12.65
C VAL A 156 -0.54 18.02 12.80
N PHE A 157 -0.69 19.32 12.55
CA PHE A 157 0.38 20.31 12.74
C PHE A 157 0.33 20.87 14.16
N LYS A 158 1.48 20.95 14.82
CA LYS A 158 1.61 21.58 16.14
C LYS A 158 2.81 22.54 16.15
N PRO A 159 2.75 23.70 16.82
CA PRO A 159 3.94 24.51 17.04
C PRO A 159 5.04 23.73 17.76
N LYS A 160 6.31 23.97 17.42
CA LYS A 160 7.45 23.49 18.21
C LYS A 160 7.47 24.23 19.56
N LYS A 161 7.52 23.50 20.67
CA LYS A 161 7.37 24.04 22.04
C LYS A 161 8.42 25.10 22.46
N ASP A 162 9.46 25.34 21.68
CA ASP A 162 10.46 26.38 21.94
C ASP A 162 10.13 27.74 21.31
N SER A 163 8.95 27.91 20.68
CA SER A 163 8.41 29.25 20.44
C SER A 163 7.78 29.80 21.74
N GLU A 164 8.59 29.97 22.78
CA GLU A 164 8.30 30.93 23.85
C GLU A 164 8.41 32.36 23.26
N VAL A 165 7.44 32.72 22.42
CA VAL A 165 7.15 34.12 22.13
C VAL A 165 5.71 34.34 22.54
N THR A 166 5.51 34.48 23.85
CA THR A 166 4.47 35.32 24.46
C THR A 166 3.20 35.48 23.62
N GLU A 167 2.31 34.49 23.61
CA GLU A 167 1.13 34.55 22.75
C GLU A 167 0.01 35.42 23.35
N LYS A 168 0.16 36.73 23.12
CA LYS A 168 -0.95 37.65 22.82
C LYS A 168 -1.57 37.37 21.42
N PHE A 169 -1.15 36.30 20.74
CA PHE A 169 -1.51 35.99 19.36
C PHE A 169 -1.77 34.51 19.22
N GLU A 170 -2.91 34.17 18.64
CA GLU A 170 -3.30 32.80 18.30
C GLU A 170 -2.95 32.53 16.83
N PHE A 171 -2.28 31.41 16.55
CA PHE A 171 -2.08 30.96 15.18
C PHE A 171 -3.37 30.37 14.62
N VAL A 172 -4.07 31.14 13.80
CA VAL A 172 -5.25 30.69 13.04
C VAL A 172 -4.81 30.43 11.60
N ALA A 173 -4.91 29.17 11.17
CA ALA A 173 -4.71 28.79 9.77
C ALA A 173 -6.06 28.41 9.14
N ASP A 174 -6.47 29.17 8.12
CA ASP A 174 -7.62 28.85 7.28
C ASP A 174 -7.13 28.20 5.97
N PHE A 175 -7.63 26.99 5.69
CA PHE A 175 -7.33 26.28 4.45
C PHE A 175 -8.38 26.62 3.39
N SER A 176 -7.96 27.25 2.31
CA SER A 176 -8.81 27.57 1.17
C SER A 176 -8.34 26.80 -0.07
N ILE A 177 -9.22 26.04 -0.71
CA ILE A 177 -8.95 25.44 -2.02
C ILE A 177 -9.29 26.50 -3.08
N ALA A 178 -8.29 26.94 -3.84
CA ALA A 178 -8.52 27.83 -4.98
C ALA A 178 -9.29 27.05 -6.08
N LYS A 179 -10.48 27.53 -6.45
CA LYS A 179 -11.17 27.03 -7.64
C LYS A 179 -10.41 27.50 -8.87
N GLU A 180 -9.89 26.58 -9.68
CA GLU A 180 -9.47 26.90 -11.03
C GLU A 180 -10.68 27.39 -11.83
N ALA A 181 -10.54 28.58 -12.43
CA ALA A 181 -11.53 29.13 -13.34
C ALA A 181 -11.48 28.34 -14.65
N SER A 182 -12.59 27.67 -14.94
CA SER A 182 -12.91 26.98 -16.20
C SER A 182 -12.93 27.91 -17.40
#